data_AF-A0A534RKG6-F1
#
_entry.id   AF-A0A534RKG6-F1
#
_cell.length_a   1.000
_cell.length_b   1.000
_cell.length_c   1.000
_cell.angle_alpha   90.00
_cell.angle_beta   90.00
_cell.angle_gamma   90.00
#
_symmetry.space_group_name_H-M   'P 1'
#
loop_
_entity.id
_entity.type
_entity.pdbx_description
1 polymer ?
#
loop_
_entity_poly.entity_id
_entity_poly.type
_entity_poly.pdbx_seq_one_letter_code
_entity_poly.pdbx_strand_id
1 'polypeptide(L)'
;PKSCDYWRHCAIDGFLCACCGGSQSACPPGTEMSPVTWIGTCRHPGDGKDYIISYNDCCGQSLCLRCRCTRTEGEKPIYFTSKNNDLLWCFGTKSRAVNCSVAVVLGVATKS
;
A
#
# COMPACT_ATOMS: atom_id res chain seq x y z
N PRO A 1 4.01 2.09 10.63
CA PRO A 1 3.13 3.04 11.32
C PRO A 1 1.68 2.54 11.34
N LYS A 2 0.89 2.88 12.35
CA LYS A 2 -0.44 2.27 12.59
C LYS A 2 -1.63 3.23 12.43
N SER A 3 -1.40 4.49 12.06
CA SER A 3 -2.46 5.48 11.78
C SER A 3 -2.67 5.65 10.28
N CYS A 4 -3.92 5.85 9.85
CA CYS A 4 -4.26 6.17 8.46
C CYS A 4 -3.72 7.54 8.03
N ASP A 5 -3.54 8.47 8.98
CA ASP A 5 -3.03 9.82 8.71
C ASP A 5 -1.51 9.85 8.50
N TYR A 6 -0.83 8.73 8.74
CA TYR A 6 0.59 8.64 8.44
C TYR A 6 0.84 8.94 6.96
N TRP A 7 1.82 9.80 6.69
CA TRP A 7 1.99 10.43 5.38
C TRP A 7 2.15 9.41 4.22
N ARG A 8 2.77 8.25 4.46
CA ARG A 8 2.92 7.20 3.42
C ARG A 8 1.63 6.47 3.09
N HIS A 9 0.54 6.70 3.81
CA HIS A 9 -0.74 6.04 3.60
C HIS A 9 -1.69 6.86 2.73
N CYS A 10 -1.19 7.88 2.02
CA CYS A 10 -2.04 8.83 1.28
C CYS A 10 -2.90 8.21 0.17
N ALA A 11 -2.61 6.99 -0.28
CA ALA A 11 -3.45 6.31 -1.27
C ALA A 11 -3.66 4.83 -0.92
N ILE A 12 -3.50 4.46 0.36
CA ILE A 12 -3.68 3.07 0.79
C ILE A 12 -5.16 2.71 0.88
N ASP A 13 -5.54 1.51 0.44
CA ASP A 13 -6.82 0.89 0.76
C ASP A 13 -6.57 -0.52 1.34
N GLY A 14 -7.37 -0.89 2.34
CA GLY A 14 -7.26 -2.17 3.03
C GLY A 14 -6.74 -2.02 4.46
N PHE A 15 -5.91 -2.97 4.90
CA PHE A 15 -5.42 -3.07 6.27
C PHE A 15 -3.93 -2.80 6.34
N LEU A 16 -3.48 -2.05 7.35
CA LEU A 16 -2.05 -1.75 7.49
C LEU A 16 -1.27 -2.99 7.98
N CYS A 17 -0.30 -3.48 7.21
CA CYS A 17 0.49 -4.66 7.61
C CYS A 17 1.25 -4.48 8.94
N ALA A 18 1.58 -3.25 9.32
CA ALA A 18 2.17 -2.92 10.62
C ALA A 18 1.26 -3.25 11.83
N CYS A 19 -0.04 -3.50 11.61
CA CYS A 19 -0.99 -3.96 12.62
C CYS A 19 -1.20 -5.48 12.62
N CYS A 20 -0.57 -6.19 11.67
CA CYS A 20 -0.85 -7.58 11.33
C CYS A 20 0.36 -8.51 11.55
N GLY A 21 1.37 -8.05 12.30
CA GLY A 21 2.63 -8.79 12.51
C GLY A 21 3.69 -8.55 11.43
N GLY A 22 3.39 -7.72 10.43
CA GLY A 22 4.36 -7.18 9.49
C GLY A 22 4.92 -5.83 9.95
N SER A 23 5.49 -5.08 9.02
CA SER A 23 5.98 -3.72 9.24
C SER A 23 5.44 -2.75 8.19
N GLN A 24 5.98 -1.53 8.14
CA GLN A 24 5.65 -0.56 7.10
C GLN A 24 6.05 -1.05 5.69
N SER A 25 7.05 -1.93 5.59
CA SER A 25 7.68 -2.32 4.33
C SER A 25 7.98 -3.82 4.25
N ALA A 26 7.41 -4.62 5.15
CA ALA A 26 7.59 -6.08 5.17
C ALA A 26 6.27 -6.76 5.51
N CYS A 27 5.97 -7.84 4.79
CA CYS A 27 4.76 -8.61 5.01
C CYS A 27 4.78 -9.38 6.33
N PRO A 28 3.60 -9.65 6.92
CA PRO A 28 3.48 -10.58 8.04
C PRO A 28 4.02 -11.98 7.70
N PRO A 29 4.55 -12.73 8.68
CA PRO A 29 4.93 -14.12 8.49
C PRO A 29 3.81 -14.96 7.88
N GLY A 30 4.17 -15.82 6.91
CA GLY A 30 3.21 -16.71 6.24
C GLY A 30 2.35 -16.03 5.16
N THR A 31 2.61 -14.76 4.85
CA THR A 31 2.07 -14.08 3.66
C THR A 31 3.15 -13.81 2.61
N GLU A 32 2.73 -13.62 1.37
CA GLU A 32 3.59 -13.39 0.22
C GLU A 32 3.38 -11.96 -0.31
N MET A 33 4.43 -11.16 -0.44
CA MET A 33 4.32 -9.82 -1.00
C MET A 33 4.00 -9.89 -2.51
N SER A 34 3.03 -9.09 -2.97
CA SER A 34 2.73 -9.00 -4.38
C SER A 34 3.89 -8.38 -5.17
N PRO A 35 4.26 -8.95 -6.34
CA PRO A 35 5.31 -8.38 -7.19
C PRO A 35 4.85 -7.12 -7.95
N VAL A 36 3.54 -6.88 -8.02
CA VAL A 36 2.93 -5.70 -8.67
C VAL A 36 1.98 -5.00 -7.70
N THR A 37 1.72 -3.72 -7.96
CA THR A 37 1.01 -2.84 -7.03
C THR A 37 0.52 -1.56 -7.73
N TRP A 38 -0.32 -0.80 -7.03
CA TRP A 38 -0.56 0.61 -7.32
C TRP A 38 0.43 1.49 -6.57
N ILE A 39 0.60 2.72 -7.05
CA ILE A 39 1.47 3.71 -6.44
C ILE A 39 0.73 4.98 -6.07
N GLY A 40 1.21 5.64 -5.02
CA GLY A 40 0.76 6.97 -4.61
C GLY A 40 1.90 7.96 -4.60
N THR A 41 1.57 9.24 -4.74
CA THR A 41 2.53 10.34 -4.60
C THR A 41 2.18 11.09 -3.32
N CYS A 42 2.91 10.79 -2.24
CA CYS A 42 2.59 11.29 -0.91
C CYS A 42 3.57 12.36 -0.45
N ARG A 43 3.05 13.45 0.11
CA ARG A 43 3.87 14.55 0.65
C ARG A 43 4.37 14.23 2.05
N HIS A 44 5.68 14.27 2.25
CA HIS A 44 6.30 14.10 3.56
C HIS A 44 6.28 15.42 4.34
N PRO A 45 5.71 15.45 5.57
CA PRO A 45 5.49 16.70 6.30
C PRO A 45 6.76 17.34 6.87
N GLY A 46 7.84 16.57 7.06
CA GLY A 46 9.07 17.06 7.68
C GLY A 46 10.03 17.78 6.73
N ASP A 47 10.01 17.45 5.44
CA ASP A 47 10.93 18.02 4.43
C ASP A 47 10.18 18.70 3.28
N GLY A 48 8.85 18.57 3.23
CA GLY A 48 8.06 19.11 2.14
C GLY A 48 8.51 18.56 0.78
N LYS A 49 8.81 17.27 0.67
CA LYS A 49 9.00 16.59 -0.61
C LYS A 49 7.89 15.59 -0.86
N ASP A 50 7.61 15.35 -2.13
CA ASP A 50 6.66 14.32 -2.55
C ASP A 50 7.44 13.04 -2.85
N TYR A 51 6.94 11.90 -2.39
CA TYR A 51 7.57 10.60 -2.57
C TYR A 51 6.63 9.64 -3.27
N ILE A 52 7.19 8.79 -4.13
CA ILE A 52 6.47 7.66 -4.72
C ILE A 52 6.43 6.53 -3.69
N ILE A 53 5.22 6.11 -3.33
CA ILE A 53 4.94 5.02 -2.40
C ILE A 53 4.35 3.85 -3.18
N SER A 54 4.92 2.67 -2.97
CA SER A 54 4.44 1.38 -3.46
C SER A 54 3.59 0.71 -2.38
N TYR A 55 2.37 0.28 -2.73
CA TYR A 55 1.42 -0.31 -1.79
C TYR A 55 1.25 -1.81 -2.03
N ASN A 56 2.34 -2.58 -1.97
CA ASN A 56 2.26 -4.00 -2.26
C ASN A 56 1.32 -4.70 -1.26
N ASP A 57 0.45 -5.54 -1.78
CA ASP A 57 -0.40 -6.37 -0.94
C ASP A 57 0.42 -7.54 -0.41
N CYS A 58 0.11 -7.93 0.82
CA CYS A 58 0.57 -9.18 1.41
C CYS A 58 -0.55 -10.20 1.26
N CYS A 59 -0.24 -11.29 0.59
CA CYS A 59 -1.19 -12.22 0.00
C CYS A 59 -1.11 -13.61 0.62
N GLY A 60 -2.13 -14.44 0.39
CA GLY A 60 -2.14 -15.86 0.75
C GLY A 60 -2.74 -16.20 2.11
N GLN A 61 -3.29 -15.21 2.82
CA GLN A 61 -4.07 -15.41 4.05
C GLN A 61 -5.36 -14.59 4.00
N SER A 62 -6.30 -14.90 4.89
CA SER A 62 -7.52 -14.11 5.08
C SER A 62 -7.19 -12.68 5.51
N LEU A 63 -8.13 -11.75 5.30
CA LEU A 63 -8.00 -10.36 5.73
C LEU A 63 -7.57 -10.24 7.19
N CYS A 64 -6.65 -9.31 7.47
CA CYS A 64 -6.12 -9.07 8.81
C CYS A 64 -7.15 -8.42 9.76
N LEU A 65 -8.09 -7.64 9.21
CA LEU A 65 -9.17 -6.97 9.96
C LEU A 65 -8.69 -6.00 11.07
N ARG A 66 -7.47 -5.47 10.96
CA ARG A 66 -6.91 -4.47 11.89
C ARG A 66 -6.44 -3.23 11.13
N CYS A 67 -6.64 -2.05 11.72
CA CYS A 67 -6.21 -0.78 11.13
C CYS A 67 -6.68 -0.63 9.68
N ARG A 68 -8.01 -0.72 9.46
CA ARG A 68 -8.60 -0.43 8.16
C ARG A 68 -8.32 1.03 7.81
N CYS A 69 -7.79 1.26 6.63
CA CYS A 69 -7.60 2.60 6.06
C CYS A 69 -8.09 2.59 4.62
N THR A 70 -8.69 3.70 4.21
CA THR A 70 -9.05 3.97 2.82
C THR A 70 -8.77 5.45 2.58
N ARG A 71 -7.74 5.72 1.78
CA ARG A 71 -7.28 7.06 1.39
C ARG A 71 -7.03 7.07 -0.11
N THR A 72 -7.33 8.19 -0.77
CA THR A 72 -7.50 8.24 -2.23
C THR A 72 -6.82 9.47 -2.84
N GLU A 73 -5.83 10.04 -2.16
CA GLU A 73 -5.10 11.20 -2.66
C GLU A 73 -4.34 10.87 -3.95
N GLY A 74 -4.78 11.47 -5.06
CA GLY A 74 -4.19 11.25 -6.38
C GLY A 74 -4.56 9.91 -7.03
N GLU A 75 -5.50 9.17 -6.42
CA GLU A 75 -6.11 7.96 -6.98
C GLU A 75 -6.75 8.26 -8.35
N LYS A 76 -6.79 7.24 -9.23
CA LYS A 76 -7.38 7.34 -10.56
C LYS A 76 -8.25 6.12 -10.85
N PRO A 77 -9.32 6.26 -11.66
CA PRO A 77 -10.17 5.12 -12.01
C PRO A 77 -9.41 3.98 -12.70
N ILE A 78 -10.06 2.81 -12.76
CA ILE A 78 -9.52 1.53 -13.26
C ILE A 78 -8.72 1.60 -14.59
N TYR A 79 -9.08 2.50 -15.51
CA TYR A 79 -8.37 2.69 -16.79
C TYR A 79 -6.95 3.26 -16.63
N PHE A 80 -6.62 3.82 -15.46
CA PHE A 80 -5.27 4.22 -15.05
C PHE A 80 -4.84 3.34 -13.87
N THR A 81 -4.66 2.05 -14.16
CA THR A 81 -4.59 1.00 -13.14
C THR A 81 -3.46 1.24 -12.13
N SER A 82 -2.30 1.76 -12.53
CA SER A 82 -1.17 2.02 -11.63
C SER A 82 -1.45 3.02 -10.50
N LYS A 83 -2.58 3.74 -10.53
CA LYS A 83 -3.05 4.62 -9.45
C LYS A 83 -4.44 4.27 -8.94
N ASN A 84 -4.96 3.09 -9.23
CA ASN A 84 -6.24 2.62 -8.70
C ASN A 84 -6.02 1.66 -7.52
N ASN A 85 -6.62 1.98 -6.38
CA ASN A 85 -6.47 1.20 -5.15
C ASN A 85 -7.68 0.28 -4.84
N ASP A 86 -8.71 0.28 -5.69
CA ASP A 86 -9.87 -0.61 -5.53
C ASP A 86 -9.59 -2.07 -5.94
N LEU A 87 -8.51 -2.29 -6.70
CA LEU A 87 -8.08 -3.61 -7.12
C LEU A 87 -7.39 -4.37 -5.98
N LEU A 88 -7.59 -5.69 -5.96
CA LEU A 88 -6.80 -6.59 -5.13
C LEU A 88 -5.50 -6.94 -5.87
N TRP A 89 -4.36 -6.39 -5.40
CA TRP A 89 -3.09 -6.39 -6.14
C TRP A 89 -2.23 -7.63 -5.94
N CYS A 90 -2.81 -8.75 -5.51
CA CYS A 90 -2.17 -10.06 -5.42
C CYS A 90 -1.96 -10.75 -6.79
N PHE A 91 -1.66 -9.99 -7.85
CA PHE A 91 -1.29 -10.58 -9.13
C PHE A 91 0.14 -11.10 -9.07
N GLY A 92 0.39 -12.33 -9.55
CA GLY A 92 1.72 -12.94 -9.56
C GLY A 92 2.14 -13.62 -8.25
N THR A 93 1.27 -13.65 -7.22
CA THR A 93 1.46 -14.46 -6.01
C THR A 93 0.82 -15.83 -6.16
N LYS A 94 1.14 -16.76 -5.24
CA LYS A 94 0.54 -18.12 -5.21
C LYS A 94 -0.96 -18.13 -4.95
N SER A 95 -1.46 -17.13 -4.24
CA SER A 95 -2.87 -16.98 -3.88
C SER A 95 -3.29 -15.52 -3.95
N ARG A 96 -4.51 -15.29 -4.45
CA ARG A 96 -5.10 -13.95 -4.62
C ARG A 96 -5.79 -13.41 -3.37
N ALA A 97 -5.78 -14.16 -2.27
CA ALA A 97 -6.36 -13.69 -1.01
C ALA A 97 -5.49 -12.56 -0.43
N VAL A 98 -6.04 -11.34 -0.35
CA VAL A 98 -5.38 -10.19 0.28
C VAL A 98 -5.50 -10.28 1.80
N ASN A 99 -4.40 -10.03 2.52
CA ASN A 99 -4.37 -9.93 3.97
C ASN A 99 -4.30 -8.47 4.45
N CYS A 100 -3.32 -7.72 3.95
CA CYS A 100 -2.99 -6.34 4.32
C CYS A 100 -2.10 -5.71 3.23
N SER A 101 -1.81 -4.42 3.31
CA SER A 101 -0.92 -3.71 2.39
C SER A 101 0.23 -3.01 3.14
N VAL A 102 1.42 -3.00 2.52
CA VAL A 102 2.59 -2.23 2.98
C VAL A 102 2.58 -0.82 2.36
N ALA A 103 3.51 0.05 2.76
CA ALA A 103 3.74 1.35 2.10
C ALA A 103 5.25 1.63 2.03
N VAL A 104 5.86 1.16 0.94
CA VAL A 104 7.30 1.19 0.67
C VAL A 104 7.65 2.46 -0.09
N VAL A 105 8.68 3.20 0.35
CA VAL A 105 9.17 4.36 -0.40
C VAL A 105 10.02 3.86 -1.56
N LEU A 106 9.67 4.24 -2.78
CA LEU A 106 10.47 3.97 -3.98
C LEU A 106 11.48 5.10 -4.25
N GLY A 107 11.13 6.34 -3.91
CA GLY A 107 12.01 7.49 -4.12
C GLY A 107 11.26 8.82 -4.04
N VAL A 108 12.00 9.92 -4.19
CA VAL A 108 11.43 11.27 -4.32
C VAL A 108 10.77 11.39 -5.70
N ALA A 109 9.56 11.92 -5.76
CA ALA A 109 8.88 12.21 -7.00
C ALA A 109 9.58 13.38 -7.72
N THR A 110 10.15 13.11 -8.89
CA THR A 110 10.55 14.16 -9.82
C THR A 110 9.33 14.61 -10.62
N LYS A 111 9.16 15.91 -10.84
CA LYS A 111 8.10 16.41 -11.74
C LYS A 111 8.19 15.66 -13.07
N SER A 112 7.08 15.03 -13.48
CA SER A 112 6.84 14.66 -14.87
C SER A 112 6.32 15.88 -15.63
#